data_AF-A0A924Q1N4-F1
#
_entry.id   AF-A0A924Q1N4-F1
#
_cell.length_a   1.000
_cell.length_b   1.000
_cell.length_c   1.000
_cell.angle_alpha   90.00
_cell.angle_beta   90.00
_cell.angle_gamma   90.00
#
_symmetry.space_group_name_H-M   'P 1'
#
loop_
_entity.id
_entity.type
_entity.pdbx_description
1 polymer ?
#
loop_
_entity_poly.entity_id
_entity_poly.type
_entity_poly.pdbx_seq_one_letter_code
_entity_poly.pdbx_strand_id
1 'polypeptide(L)'
;AMTGDGTNDAPALAQADVAVAMNSGTQAAKEAGKMVDLGSNPTKLLEIVETGKALLMTRGSLTTFSIANDVAKYFAILPAIFVTTYPQLAALNVMRLASPSSAILSAVIFNALIIVVLIPLALKGVKYRAVGAAALLRRNLLIYGLGGLIVPFIGIKAIDLMLVAVRLI
;
A
#
# COMPACT_ATOMS: atom_id res chain seq x y z
N ALA A 1 -1.26 -12.06 22.39
CA ALA A 1 -1.74 -13.19 21.57
C ALA A 1 -1.56 -14.47 22.38
N MET A 2 -2.48 -15.42 22.28
CA MET A 2 -2.48 -16.68 23.02
C MET A 2 -2.91 -17.84 22.09
N THR A 3 -2.36 -19.03 22.33
CA THR A 3 -2.86 -20.29 21.76
C THR A 3 -3.19 -21.24 22.90
N GLY A 4 -4.24 -22.07 22.76
CA GLY A 4 -4.66 -23.01 23.80
C GLY A 4 -5.66 -24.05 23.32
N ASP A 5 -5.95 -25.04 24.15
CA ASP A 5 -6.82 -26.19 23.82
C ASP A 5 -7.67 -26.69 25.00
N GLY A 6 -7.32 -26.36 26.23
CA GLY A 6 -8.04 -26.77 27.42
C GLY A 6 -9.24 -25.88 27.75
N THR A 7 -10.22 -26.44 28.45
CA THR A 7 -11.29 -25.65 29.12
C THR A 7 -10.69 -24.61 30.08
N ASN A 8 -9.54 -24.93 30.67
CA ASN A 8 -8.81 -24.04 31.57
C ASN A 8 -8.15 -22.86 30.84
N ASP A 9 -7.93 -22.98 29.54
CA ASP A 9 -7.40 -21.90 28.70
C ASP A 9 -8.49 -20.94 28.23
N ALA A 10 -9.77 -21.35 28.31
CA ALA A 10 -10.89 -20.57 27.79
C ALA A 10 -10.98 -19.14 28.38
N PRO A 11 -10.78 -18.90 29.70
CA PRO A 11 -10.77 -17.53 30.22
C PRO A 11 -9.63 -16.69 29.66
N ALA A 12 -8.45 -17.28 29.48
CA ALA A 12 -7.28 -16.58 28.97
C ALA A 12 -7.38 -16.34 27.44
N LEU A 13 -7.96 -17.28 26.69
CA LEU A 13 -8.29 -17.11 25.26
C LEU A 13 -9.32 -16.00 25.08
N ALA A 14 -10.35 -15.92 25.92
CA ALA A 14 -11.37 -14.88 25.86
C ALA A 14 -10.79 -13.48 26.14
N GLN A 15 -9.81 -13.38 27.04
CA GLN A 15 -9.14 -12.11 27.36
C GLN A 15 -8.09 -11.69 26.32
N ALA A 16 -7.52 -12.62 25.56
CA ALA A 16 -6.47 -12.30 24.61
C ALA A 16 -7.00 -11.53 23.38
N ASP A 17 -6.26 -10.49 22.96
CA ASP A 17 -6.59 -9.72 21.76
C ASP A 17 -6.59 -10.59 20.50
N VAL A 18 -5.65 -11.53 20.43
CA VAL A 18 -5.53 -12.53 19.37
C VAL A 18 -5.46 -13.89 20.04
N ALA A 19 -6.51 -14.69 19.87
CA ALA A 19 -6.68 -16.00 20.51
C ALA A 19 -6.89 -17.09 19.46
N VAL A 20 -6.07 -18.14 19.52
CA VAL A 20 -6.13 -19.29 18.61
C VAL A 20 -6.42 -20.55 19.41
N ALA A 21 -7.56 -21.17 19.15
CA ALA A 21 -7.92 -22.45 19.75
C ALA A 21 -7.46 -23.61 18.86
N MET A 22 -6.95 -24.70 19.44
CA MET A 22 -6.60 -25.88 18.64
C MET A 22 -7.84 -26.71 18.32
N ASN A 23 -7.88 -27.32 17.13
CA ASN A 23 -9.01 -28.16 16.74
C ASN A 23 -9.10 -29.48 17.53
N SER A 24 -8.00 -29.98 18.07
CA SER A 24 -8.01 -31.07 19.05
C SER A 24 -8.53 -30.64 20.43
N GLY A 25 -8.68 -29.34 20.67
CA GLY A 25 -9.08 -28.79 21.95
C GLY A 25 -10.55 -28.94 22.28
N THR A 26 -10.87 -28.60 23.52
CA THR A 26 -12.23 -28.63 24.07
C THR A 26 -13.17 -27.65 23.37
N GLN A 27 -14.48 -27.92 23.38
CA GLN A 27 -15.47 -26.99 22.81
C GLN A 27 -15.40 -25.61 23.49
N ALA A 28 -15.19 -25.57 24.81
CA ALA A 28 -15.02 -24.32 25.54
C ALA A 28 -13.83 -23.50 25.04
N ALA A 29 -12.69 -24.14 24.73
CA ALA A 29 -11.54 -23.44 24.14
C ALA A 29 -11.86 -22.92 22.73
N LYS A 30 -12.57 -23.70 21.90
CA LYS A 30 -12.97 -23.29 20.54
C LYS A 30 -13.97 -22.14 20.53
N GLU A 31 -14.92 -22.14 21.45
CA GLU A 31 -15.90 -21.05 21.60
C GLU A 31 -15.27 -19.77 22.17
N ALA A 32 -14.27 -19.90 23.03
CA ALA A 32 -13.53 -18.76 23.57
C ALA A 32 -12.48 -18.20 22.59
N GLY A 33 -11.99 -19.00 21.65
CA GLY A 33 -10.99 -18.61 20.65
C GLY A 33 -11.59 -17.79 19.49
N LYS A 34 -10.84 -16.81 18.98
CA LYS A 34 -11.24 -15.99 17.82
C LYS A 34 -10.92 -16.66 16.48
N MET A 35 -9.98 -17.61 16.49
CA MET A 35 -9.57 -18.42 15.35
C MET A 35 -9.38 -19.86 15.80
N VAL A 36 -9.59 -20.83 14.91
CA VAL A 36 -9.37 -22.25 15.19
C VAL A 36 -8.26 -22.78 14.29
N ASP A 37 -7.21 -23.33 14.88
CA ASP A 37 -6.17 -24.05 14.15
C ASP A 37 -6.59 -25.51 13.90
N LEU A 38 -6.97 -25.79 12.65
CA LEU A 38 -7.31 -27.13 12.19
C LEU A 38 -6.16 -28.14 12.31
N GLY A 39 -4.90 -27.67 12.24
CA GLY A 39 -3.71 -28.52 12.35
C GLY A 39 -3.28 -28.81 13.79
N SER A 40 -3.88 -28.12 14.77
CA SER A 40 -3.58 -28.25 16.20
C SER A 40 -2.08 -28.15 16.53
N ASN A 41 -1.38 -27.22 15.88
CA ASN A 41 0.04 -26.98 16.08
C ASN A 41 0.27 -25.60 16.72
N PRO A 42 0.77 -25.52 17.97
CA PRO A 42 0.99 -24.24 18.65
C PRO A 42 2.01 -23.34 17.94
N THR A 43 2.92 -23.88 17.11
CA THR A 43 3.88 -23.05 16.35
C THR A 43 3.23 -22.24 15.25
N LYS A 44 2.00 -22.58 14.83
CA LYS A 44 1.26 -21.87 13.79
C LYS A 44 0.88 -20.45 14.19
N LEU A 45 0.87 -20.14 15.49
CA LEU A 45 0.71 -18.78 15.99
C LEU A 45 1.81 -17.84 15.45
N LEU A 46 3.03 -18.35 15.23
CA LEU A 46 4.11 -17.57 14.61
C LEU A 46 3.79 -17.22 13.15
N GLU A 47 3.30 -18.18 12.37
CA GLU A 47 2.90 -17.97 10.97
C GLU A 47 1.73 -16.97 10.85
N ILE A 48 0.75 -17.05 11.76
CA ILE A 48 -0.36 -16.10 11.82
C ILE A 48 0.15 -14.68 12.09
N VAL A 49 1.06 -14.52 13.06
CA VAL A 49 1.66 -13.21 13.37
C VAL A 49 2.49 -12.69 12.20
N GLU A 50 3.26 -13.55 11.52
CA GLU A 50 4.05 -13.16 10.35
C GLU A 50 3.17 -12.67 9.20
N THR A 51 2.11 -13.42 8.90
CA THR A 51 1.12 -13.05 7.87
C THR A 51 0.43 -11.73 8.21
N GLY A 52 0.01 -11.55 9.46
CA GLY A 52 -0.58 -10.30 9.93
C GLY A 52 0.36 -9.10 9.78
N LYS A 53 1.65 -9.28 10.14
CA LYS A 53 2.67 -8.24 9.93
C LYS A 53 2.88 -7.92 8.45
N ALA A 54 2.93 -8.92 7.58
CA ALA A 54 3.08 -8.72 6.14
C ALA A 54 1.90 -7.91 5.56
N LEU A 55 0.67 -8.21 5.99
CA LEU A 55 -0.53 -7.45 5.57
C LEU A 55 -0.45 -5.98 6.01
N LEU A 56 -0.09 -5.72 7.27
CA LEU A 56 0.07 -4.36 7.79
C LEU A 56 1.18 -3.59 7.07
N MET A 57 2.32 -4.23 6.81
CA MET A 57 3.44 -3.65 6.05
C MET A 57 3.04 -3.30 4.63
N THR A 58 2.31 -4.21 3.95
CA THR A 58 1.84 -4.00 2.58
C THR A 58 0.92 -2.80 2.52
N ARG A 59 -0.05 -2.71 3.44
CA ARG A 59 -0.97 -1.58 3.53
C ARG A 59 -0.21 -0.27 3.78
N GLY A 60 0.69 -0.23 4.76
CA GLY A 60 1.49 0.97 5.05
C GLY A 60 2.38 1.41 3.89
N SER A 61 2.96 0.45 3.16
CA SER A 61 3.79 0.71 1.97
C SER A 61 2.97 1.32 0.84
N LEU A 62 1.80 0.75 0.53
CA LEU A 62 0.90 1.25 -0.50
C LEU A 62 0.34 2.63 -0.18
N THR A 63 -0.05 2.88 1.07
CA THR A 63 -0.50 4.20 1.51
C THR A 63 0.62 5.23 1.35
N THR A 64 1.84 4.89 1.76
CA THR A 64 3.01 5.78 1.63
C THR A 64 3.27 6.14 0.17
N PHE A 65 3.26 5.13 -0.71
CA PHE A 65 3.42 5.33 -2.15
C PHE A 65 2.31 6.19 -2.74
N SER A 66 1.05 5.90 -2.39
CA SER A 66 -0.11 6.62 -2.94
C SER A 66 -0.12 8.09 -2.52
N ILE A 67 0.22 8.40 -1.26
CA ILE A 67 0.29 9.79 -0.79
C ILE A 67 1.45 10.53 -1.48
N ALA A 68 2.62 9.91 -1.59
CA ALA A 68 3.76 10.53 -2.28
C ALA A 68 3.47 10.80 -3.76
N ASN A 69 2.68 9.93 -4.41
CA ASN A 69 2.27 10.08 -5.80
C ASN A 69 1.43 11.35 -6.05
N ASP A 70 0.61 11.75 -5.09
CA ASP A 70 -0.26 12.92 -5.27
C ASP A 70 0.53 14.22 -5.50
N VAL A 71 1.77 14.31 -5.02
CA VAL A 71 2.67 15.45 -5.29
C VAL A 71 2.84 15.68 -6.79
N ALA A 72 3.16 14.62 -7.55
CA ALA A 72 3.33 14.73 -9.00
C ALA A 72 2.03 15.11 -9.71
N LYS A 73 0.89 14.58 -9.24
CA LYS A 73 -0.43 14.91 -9.79
C LYS A 73 -0.75 16.40 -9.63
N TYR A 74 -0.43 16.99 -8.48
CA TYR A 74 -0.60 18.44 -8.28
C TYR A 74 0.23 19.26 -9.28
N PHE A 75 1.50 18.90 -9.50
CA PHE A 75 2.36 19.57 -10.48
C PHE A 75 1.94 19.34 -11.94
N ALA A 76 1.20 18.28 -12.26
CA ALA A 76 0.62 18.08 -13.59
C ALA A 76 -0.65 18.91 -13.80
N ILE A 77 -1.58 18.84 -12.84
CA ILE A 77 -2.96 19.29 -13.03
C ILE A 77 -3.12 20.79 -12.72
N LEU A 78 -2.53 21.30 -11.63
CA LEU A 78 -2.69 22.70 -11.25
C LEU A 78 -2.25 23.69 -12.34
N PRO A 79 -1.04 23.60 -12.92
CA PRO A 79 -0.67 24.51 -14.00
C PRO A 79 -1.56 24.32 -15.22
N ALA A 80 -1.95 23.09 -15.56
CA ALA A 80 -2.79 22.82 -16.72
C ALA A 80 -4.17 23.51 -16.62
N ILE A 81 -4.84 23.42 -15.47
CA ILE A 81 -6.18 24.01 -15.29
C ILE A 81 -6.12 25.54 -15.26
N PHE A 82 -5.10 26.12 -14.61
CA PHE A 82 -5.10 27.55 -14.29
C PHE A 82 -4.25 28.41 -15.22
N VAL A 83 -3.41 27.85 -16.10
CA VAL A 83 -2.52 28.66 -16.97
C VAL A 83 -3.28 29.62 -17.90
N THR A 84 -4.53 29.31 -18.25
CA THR A 84 -5.38 30.18 -19.08
C THR A 84 -5.85 31.43 -18.33
N THR A 85 -6.02 31.34 -17.01
CA THR A 85 -6.42 32.47 -16.14
C THR A 85 -5.22 33.17 -15.52
N TYR A 86 -4.21 32.40 -15.12
CA TYR A 86 -2.99 32.87 -14.45
C TYR A 86 -1.76 32.29 -15.16
N PRO A 87 -1.28 32.94 -16.25
CA PRO A 87 -0.14 32.45 -17.04
C PRO A 87 1.15 32.24 -16.22
N GLN A 88 1.30 32.95 -15.09
CA GLN A 88 2.45 32.81 -14.18
C GLN A 88 2.55 31.40 -13.59
N LEU A 89 1.43 30.66 -13.48
CA LEU A 89 1.43 29.28 -12.99
C LEU A 89 2.05 28.30 -13.99
N ALA A 90 2.34 28.69 -15.22
CA ALA A 90 3.14 27.88 -16.15
C ALA A 90 4.52 27.53 -15.57
N ALA A 91 5.08 28.38 -14.69
CA ALA A 91 6.33 28.10 -13.99
C ALA A 91 6.27 26.84 -13.09
N LEU A 92 5.07 26.44 -12.64
CA LEU A 92 4.85 25.22 -11.87
C LEU A 92 4.78 23.96 -12.74
N ASN A 93 4.79 24.08 -14.07
CA ASN A 93 4.89 22.92 -14.97
C ASN A 93 6.34 22.38 -14.99
N VAL A 94 6.76 21.81 -13.86
CA VAL A 94 8.11 21.25 -13.66
C VAL A 94 8.40 20.14 -14.69
N MET A 95 7.37 19.36 -15.07
CA MET A 95 7.46 18.29 -16.06
C MET A 95 7.50 18.77 -17.51
N ARG A 96 7.27 20.07 -17.75
CA ARG A 96 7.20 20.68 -19.09
C ARG A 96 6.25 19.90 -20.02
N LEU A 97 5.05 19.60 -19.53
CA LEU A 97 4.00 18.90 -20.30
C LEU A 97 3.55 19.76 -21.49
N ALA A 98 3.21 19.11 -22.61
CA ALA A 98 3.05 19.77 -23.90
C ALA A 98 1.86 20.73 -23.99
N SER A 99 0.71 20.34 -23.47
CA SER A 99 -0.50 21.17 -23.44
C SER A 99 -1.33 20.92 -22.17
N PRO A 100 -2.24 21.84 -21.80
CA PRO A 100 -3.17 21.63 -20.69
C PRO A 100 -4.02 20.35 -20.81
N SER A 101 -4.50 20.06 -22.02
CA SER A 101 -5.32 18.87 -22.28
C SER A 101 -4.50 17.59 -22.19
N SER A 102 -3.29 17.56 -22.76
CA SER A 102 -2.39 16.40 -22.68
C SER A 102 -1.93 16.14 -21.24
N ALA A 103 -1.70 17.19 -20.45
CA ALA A 103 -1.31 17.09 -19.05
C ALA A 103 -2.39 16.42 -18.19
N ILE A 104 -3.64 16.87 -18.32
CA ILE A 104 -4.78 16.29 -17.58
C ILE A 104 -4.98 14.84 -18.02
N LEU A 105 -4.96 14.57 -19.32
CA LEU A 105 -5.16 13.21 -19.83
C LEU A 105 -4.05 12.26 -19.36
N SER A 106 -2.79 12.71 -19.39
CA SER A 106 -1.64 11.93 -18.93
C SER A 106 -1.74 11.58 -17.44
N ALA A 107 -2.15 12.55 -16.61
CA ALA A 107 -2.35 12.33 -15.18
C ALA A 107 -3.48 11.32 -14.91
N VAL A 108 -4.58 11.40 -15.65
CA VAL A 108 -5.72 10.46 -15.53
C VAL A 108 -5.32 9.05 -15.98
N ILE A 109 -4.67 8.92 -17.13
CA ILE A 109 -4.18 7.62 -17.64
C ILE A 109 -3.20 7.00 -16.64
N PHE A 110 -2.24 7.78 -16.15
CA PHE A 110 -1.27 7.29 -15.16
C PHE A 110 -1.98 6.77 -13.89
N ASN A 111 -3.00 7.50 -13.40
CA ASN A 111 -3.76 7.08 -12.23
C ASN A 111 -4.52 5.76 -12.44
N ALA A 112 -4.98 5.47 -13.66
CA ALA A 112 -5.59 4.18 -13.99
C ALA A 112 -4.53 3.06 -14.06
N LEU A 113 -3.41 3.30 -14.74
CA LEU A 113 -2.36 2.31 -14.95
C LEU A 113 -1.64 1.94 -13.65
N ILE A 114 -1.41 2.90 -12.76
CA ILE A 114 -0.68 2.64 -11.52
C ILE A 114 -1.41 1.66 -10.60
N ILE A 115 -2.75 1.64 -10.63
CA ILE A 115 -3.55 0.66 -9.89
C ILE A 115 -3.21 -0.76 -10.38
N VAL A 116 -3.24 -0.99 -11.69
CA VAL A 116 -2.92 -2.30 -12.30
C VAL A 116 -1.50 -2.75 -11.93
N VAL A 117 -0.53 -1.82 -11.95
CA VAL A 117 0.86 -2.09 -11.59
C VAL A 117 1.01 -2.44 -10.10
N LEU A 118 0.19 -1.88 -9.22
CA LEU A 118 0.26 -2.12 -7.78
C LEU A 118 -0.51 -3.38 -7.32
N ILE A 119 -1.44 -3.92 -8.13
CA ILE A 119 -2.19 -5.15 -7.79
C ILE A 119 -1.25 -6.33 -7.44
N PRO A 120 -0.23 -6.67 -8.24
CA PRO A 120 0.68 -7.77 -7.89
C PRO A 120 1.39 -7.57 -6.54
N LEU A 121 1.73 -6.32 -6.19
CA LEU A 121 2.34 -6.00 -4.90
C LEU A 121 1.34 -6.15 -3.76
N ALA A 122 0.09 -5.72 -3.95
CA ALA A 122 -0.97 -5.87 -2.98
C ALA A 122 -1.30 -7.35 -2.67
N LEU A 123 -1.23 -8.21 -3.70
CA LEU A 123 -1.52 -9.64 -3.57
C LEU A 123 -0.32 -10.46 -3.03
N LYS A 124 0.89 -10.21 -3.52
CA LYS A 124 2.09 -10.93 -3.06
C LYS A 124 2.53 -10.48 -1.67
N GLY A 125 2.20 -9.26 -1.29
CA GLY A 125 2.56 -8.66 -0.03
C GLY A 125 4.04 -8.25 0.06
N VAL A 126 4.31 -7.38 1.02
CA VAL A 126 5.65 -6.92 1.39
C VAL A 126 6.21 -7.86 2.45
N LYS A 127 7.32 -8.53 2.13
CA LYS A 127 7.98 -9.47 3.06
C LYS A 127 8.37 -8.76 4.36
N TYR A 128 7.93 -9.32 5.47
CA TYR A 128 8.33 -8.87 6.80
C TYR A 128 9.83 -9.10 7.02
N ARG A 129 10.47 -8.19 7.75
CA ARG A 129 11.84 -8.33 8.26
C ARG A 129 11.86 -7.93 9.72
N ALA A 130 12.47 -8.76 10.57
CA ALA A 130 12.63 -8.50 11.99
C ALA A 130 13.75 -7.47 12.25
N VAL A 131 13.47 -6.20 11.94
CA VAL A 131 14.35 -5.06 12.27
C VAL A 131 13.59 -4.04 13.11
N GLY A 132 14.30 -3.14 13.79
CA GLY A 132 13.68 -2.13 14.64
C GLY A 132 12.67 -1.24 13.90
N ALA A 133 11.65 -0.76 14.61
CA ALA A 133 10.57 0.04 14.04
C ALA A 133 11.07 1.27 13.26
N ALA A 134 12.06 1.99 13.81
CA ALA A 134 12.67 3.15 13.15
C ALA A 134 13.34 2.77 11.82
N ALA A 135 14.03 1.63 11.78
CA ALA A 135 14.69 1.14 10.56
C ALA A 135 13.66 0.70 9.51
N LEU A 136 12.56 0.04 9.93
CA LEU A 136 11.44 -0.30 9.06
C LEU A 136 10.80 0.95 8.45
N LEU A 137 10.50 1.95 9.28
CA LEU A 137 9.91 3.21 8.83
C LEU A 137 10.81 3.93 7.83
N ARG A 138 12.10 4.12 8.16
CA ARG A 138 13.06 4.78 7.28
C ARG A 138 13.16 4.06 5.93
N ARG A 139 13.23 2.73 5.94
CA ARG A 139 13.27 1.93 4.71
C ARG A 139 11.98 2.06 3.90
N ASN A 140 10.82 2.07 4.57
CA ASN A 140 9.53 2.24 3.91
C ASN A 140 9.43 3.61 3.22
N LEU A 141 9.81 4.68 3.92
CA LEU A 141 9.85 6.03 3.35
C LEU A 141 10.85 6.14 2.20
N LEU A 142 12.02 5.53 2.32
CA LEU A 142 13.03 5.54 1.26
C LEU A 142 12.58 4.78 0.01
N ILE A 143 11.96 3.63 0.15
CA ILE A 143 11.57 2.80 -1.02
C ILE A 143 10.24 3.29 -1.59
N TYR A 144 9.19 3.30 -0.76
CA TYR A 144 7.82 3.59 -1.22
C TYR A 144 7.52 5.08 -1.24
N GLY A 145 8.13 5.88 -0.36
CA GLY A 145 8.00 7.34 -0.40
C GLY A 145 8.75 7.93 -1.58
N LEU A 146 10.06 7.69 -1.72
CA LEU A 146 10.81 8.20 -2.88
C LEU A 146 10.34 7.55 -4.19
N GLY A 147 10.02 6.25 -4.19
CA GLY A 147 9.43 5.60 -5.35
C GLY A 147 8.09 6.23 -5.73
N GLY A 148 7.23 6.46 -4.75
CA GLY A 148 5.94 7.16 -4.94
C GLY A 148 6.11 8.59 -5.42
N LEU A 149 7.22 9.25 -5.10
CA LEU A 149 7.54 10.57 -5.61
C LEU A 149 8.07 10.52 -7.04
N ILE A 150 9.05 9.67 -7.35
CA ILE A 150 9.78 9.72 -8.63
C ILE A 150 9.01 9.05 -9.77
N VAL A 151 8.44 7.86 -9.52
CA VAL A 151 7.73 7.07 -10.53
C VAL A 151 6.63 7.86 -11.26
N PRO A 152 5.76 8.64 -10.60
CA PRO A 152 4.73 9.37 -11.31
C PRO A 152 5.24 10.54 -12.14
N PHE A 153 6.31 11.25 -11.74
CA PHE A 153 6.90 12.28 -12.59
C PHE A 153 7.38 11.69 -13.92
N ILE A 154 8.06 10.53 -13.85
CA ILE A 154 8.54 9.82 -15.04
C ILE A 154 7.35 9.28 -15.85
N GLY A 155 6.39 8.63 -15.18
CA GLY A 155 5.24 7.99 -15.83
C GLY A 155 4.32 8.98 -16.55
N ILE A 156 3.94 10.07 -15.88
CA ILE A 156 3.10 11.13 -16.47
C ILE A 156 3.83 11.75 -17.68
N LYS A 157 5.13 12.05 -17.55
CA LYS A 157 5.90 12.61 -18.66
C LYS A 157 6.00 11.65 -19.85
N ALA A 158 6.21 10.36 -19.60
CA ALA A 158 6.27 9.36 -20.66
C ALA A 158 4.94 9.26 -21.41
N ILE A 159 3.81 9.26 -20.68
CA ILE A 159 2.47 9.23 -21.28
C ILE A 159 2.23 10.48 -22.12
N ASP A 160 2.57 11.67 -21.61
CA ASP A 160 2.44 12.94 -22.34
C ASP A 160 3.23 12.91 -23.66
N LEU A 161 4.49 12.46 -23.62
CA LEU A 161 5.31 12.32 -24.82
C LEU A 161 4.73 11.32 -25.82
N MET A 162 4.15 10.21 -25.36
CA MET A 162 3.48 9.24 -26.24
C MET A 162 2.23 9.82 -26.90
N LEU A 163 1.41 10.57 -26.15
CA LEU A 163 0.21 11.21 -26.72
C LEU A 163 0.57 12.21 -27.83
N VAL A 164 1.61 13.02 -27.59
CA VAL A 164 2.13 13.99 -28.57
C VAL A 164 2.73 13.27 -29.78
N ALA A 165 3.51 12.20 -29.57
CA ALA A 165 4.14 11.45 -30.66
C ALA A 165 3.11 10.81 -31.61
N VAL A 166 1.99 10.33 -31.06
CA VAL A 166 0.90 9.70 -31.84
C VAL A 166 -0.09 10.74 -32.41
N ARG A 167 0.09 12.04 -32.10
CA ARG A 167 -0.82 13.14 -32.50
C ARG A 167 -2.28 12.88 -32.08
N LEU A 168 -2.46 12.24 -30.93
CA LEU A 168 -3.78 12.05 -30.33
C LEU A 168 -4.35 13.37 -29.80
N ILE A 169 -3.48 14.34 -29.51
CA ILE A 169 -3.75 15.71 -29.05
C ILE A 169 -2.65 16.62 -29.59
#